data_AF-A0A183GRZ6-F1
#
_entry.id   AF-A0A183GRZ6-F1
#
_cell.length_a   1.000
_cell.length_b   1.000
_cell.length_c   1.000
_cell.angle_alpha   90.00
_cell.angle_beta   90.00
_cell.angle_gamma   90.00
#
_symmetry.space_group_name_H-M   'P 1'
#
loop_
_entity.id
_entity.type
_entity.pdbx_description
1 polymer ?
#
loop_
_entity_poly.entity_id
_entity_poly.type
_entity_poly.pdbx_seq_one_letter_code
_entity_poly.pdbx_strand_id
1 'polypeptide(L)'
;MGALIQDRSVLNAKSFMSRPVSGLPLPALVTNYMAKKFSETMRKRVNNVLGRLTKEELKEVLTRDIRAIDDVLQDKKFLFGGRMTATDCSVFGQLAVTYYLPYRQLITDLLDDEFPRVRHYIQRIRNHYYPEWKAE
;
A
#
# COMPACT_ATOMS: atom_id res chain seq x y z
N MET A 1 -8.99 -0.23 2.52
CA MET A 1 -7.91 0.69 2.99
C MET A 1 -7.22 0.31 4.28
N GLY A 2 -7.95 0.08 5.38
CA GLY A 2 -7.32 -0.23 6.67
C GLY A 2 -6.38 -1.44 6.58
N ALA A 3 -6.66 -2.35 5.64
CA ALA A 3 -5.84 -3.52 5.39
C ALA A 3 -4.42 -3.17 4.91
N LEU A 4 -4.29 -2.15 4.04
CA LEU A 4 -2.99 -1.64 3.59
C LEU A 4 -2.19 -1.04 4.76
N ILE A 5 -2.86 -0.35 5.68
CA ILE A 5 -2.22 0.22 6.88
C ILE A 5 -1.77 -0.90 7.82
N GLN A 6 -2.59 -1.93 7.99
CA GLN A 6 -2.21 -3.09 8.80
C GLN A 6 -0.99 -3.80 8.22
N ASP A 7 -1.00 -4.07 6.92
CA ASP A 7 0.09 -4.78 6.26
C ASP A 7 1.40 -3.98 6.35
N ARG A 8 1.38 -2.68 6.00
CA ARG A 8 2.60 -1.87 6.01
C ARG A 8 3.11 -1.53 7.42
N SER A 9 2.21 -1.17 8.34
CA SER A 9 2.58 -0.56 9.63
C SER A 9 2.56 -1.54 10.79
N VAL A 10 1.93 -2.70 10.66
CA VAL A 10 1.86 -3.72 11.71
C VAL A 10 2.67 -4.95 11.33
N LEU A 11 2.40 -5.54 10.16
CA LEU A 11 3.08 -6.76 9.70
C LEU A 11 4.51 -6.47 9.23
N ASN A 12 4.68 -5.40 8.45
CA ASN A 12 5.98 -4.99 7.90
C ASN A 12 6.63 -3.83 8.67
N ALA A 13 6.28 -3.64 9.95
CA ALA A 13 6.74 -2.51 10.76
C ALA A 13 8.28 -2.35 10.83
N LYS A 14 9.03 -3.46 10.83
CA LYS A 14 10.50 -3.42 10.82
C LYS A 14 11.04 -2.88 9.50
N SER A 15 10.52 -3.36 8.37
CA SER A 15 10.89 -2.88 7.03
C SER A 15 10.47 -1.42 6.85
N PHE A 16 9.28 -1.05 7.33
CA PHE A 16 8.77 0.32 7.28
C PHE A 16 9.61 1.30 8.11
N MET A 17 10.09 0.88 9.29
CA MET A 17 10.96 1.70 10.14
C MET A 17 12.45 1.58 9.80
N SER A 18 12.80 0.81 8.76
CA SER A 18 14.19 0.64 8.35
C SER A 18 14.77 1.94 7.80
N ARG A 19 16.09 2.04 7.75
CA ARG A 19 16.79 3.24 7.25
C ARG A 19 16.43 3.60 5.79
N PRO A 20 16.31 2.65 4.83
CA PRO A 20 15.89 2.97 3.46
C PRO A 20 14.52 3.64 3.34
N VAL A 21 13.64 3.44 4.34
CA VAL A 21 12.27 3.98 4.31
C VAL A 21 12.15 5.23 5.18
N SER A 22 12.68 5.18 6.39
CA SER A 22 12.56 6.28 7.37
C SER A 22 13.64 7.36 7.23
N GLY A 23 14.75 7.06 6.56
CA GLY A 23 15.93 7.94 6.49
C GLY A 23 16.69 8.08 7.81
N LEU A 24 16.23 7.46 8.91
CA LEU A 24 16.81 7.64 10.23
C LEU A 24 18.11 6.82 10.39
N PRO A 25 19.23 7.43 10.82
CA PRO A 25 20.50 6.72 11.03
C PRO A 25 20.54 6.04 12.40
N LEU A 26 19.59 5.14 12.68
CA LEU A 26 19.48 4.46 13.97
C LEU A 26 20.20 3.11 13.99
N PRO A 27 20.90 2.75 15.08
CA PRO A 27 21.43 1.40 15.28
C PRO A 27 20.31 0.34 15.27
N ALA A 28 20.62 -0.85 14.76
CA ALA A 28 19.63 -1.93 14.56
C ALA A 28 18.84 -2.30 15.83
N LEU A 29 19.48 -2.27 17.01
CA LEU A 29 18.81 -2.55 18.28
C LEU A 29 17.72 -1.51 18.60
N VAL A 30 18.03 -0.23 18.40
CA VAL A 30 17.10 0.89 18.63
C VAL A 30 15.96 0.83 17.62
N THR A 31 16.29 0.60 16.34
CA THR A 31 15.29 0.43 15.27
C THR A 31 14.33 -0.72 15.57
N ASN A 32 14.83 -1.87 16.04
CA ASN A 32 13.98 -3.01 16.40
C ASN A 32 13.04 -2.70 17.58
N TYR A 33 13.54 -2.00 18.60
CA TYR A 33 12.72 -1.59 19.74
C TYR A 33 11.62 -0.60 19.32
N MET A 34 11.98 0.44 18.55
CA MET A 34 11.03 1.42 18.03
C MET A 34 10.00 0.78 17.11
N ALA A 35 10.42 -0.09 16.18
CA ALA A 35 9.53 -0.81 15.28
C ALA A 35 8.50 -1.66 16.03
N LYS A 36 8.90 -2.30 17.14
CA LYS A 36 7.98 -3.07 17.99
C LYS A 36 6.94 -2.16 18.65
N LYS A 37 7.35 -1.06 19.28
CA LYS A 37 6.44 -0.09 19.91
C LYS A 37 5.49 0.57 18.89
N PHE A 38 6.01 0.90 17.72
CA PHE A 38 5.20 1.41 16.61
C PHE A 38 4.16 0.38 16.15
N SER A 39 4.57 -0.87 15.91
CA SER A 39 3.67 -1.96 15.53
C SER A 39 2.57 -2.20 16.57
N GLU A 40 2.90 -2.20 17.86
CA GLU A 40 1.91 -2.35 18.94
C GLU A 40 0.88 -1.22 18.95
N THR A 41 1.33 0.03 18.78
CA THR A 41 0.46 1.21 18.75
C THR A 41 -0.45 1.20 17.52
N MET A 42 0.12 0.90 16.35
CA MET A 42 -0.62 0.81 15.10
C MET A 42 -1.61 -0.36 15.12
N ARG A 43 -1.23 -1.50 15.70
CA ARG A 43 -2.13 -2.65 15.86
C ARG A 43 -3.36 -2.28 16.67
N LYS A 44 -3.21 -1.54 17.79
CA LYS A 44 -4.37 -1.07 18.56
C LYS A 44 -5.28 -0.17 17.73
N ARG A 45 -4.71 0.80 17.00
CA ARG A 45 -5.49 1.73 16.16
C ARG A 45 -6.24 1.01 15.04
N VAL A 46 -5.56 0.14 14.32
CA VAL A 46 -6.16 -0.60 13.21
C VAL A 46 -7.21 -1.58 13.70
N ASN A 47 -6.96 -2.29 14.80
CA ASN A 47 -7.94 -3.22 15.38
C ASN A 47 -9.23 -2.54 15.81
N ASN A 48 -9.18 -1.28 16.23
CA ASN A 48 -10.39 -0.51 16.56
C ASN A 48 -11.24 -0.16 15.33
N VAL A 49 -10.65 -0.15 14.14
CA VAL A 49 -11.31 0.21 12.89
C VAL A 49 -11.75 -1.02 12.10
N LEU A 50 -10.88 -2.03 11.99
CA LEU A 50 -11.12 -3.25 11.20
C LEU A 50 -11.51 -4.47 12.03
N GLY A 51 -11.41 -4.39 13.36
CA GLY A 51 -11.42 -5.57 14.21
C GLY A 51 -10.08 -6.31 14.18
N ARG A 52 -10.04 -7.45 14.88
CA ARG A 52 -8.86 -8.31 14.92
C ARG A 52 -8.92 -9.29 13.76
N LEU A 53 -8.29 -8.92 12.65
CA LEU A 53 -8.18 -9.79 11.48
C LEU A 53 -6.90 -10.63 11.55
N THR A 54 -7.02 -11.90 11.17
CA THR A 54 -5.91 -12.78 10.82
C THR A 54 -5.23 -12.31 9.53
N LYS A 55 -4.08 -12.91 9.18
CA LYS A 55 -3.36 -12.54 7.95
C LYS A 55 -4.14 -12.95 6.70
N GLU A 56 -4.84 -14.07 6.78
CA GLU A 56 -5.64 -14.65 5.71
C GLU A 56 -6.87 -13.77 5.46
N GLU A 57 -7.62 -13.40 6.51
CA GLU A 57 -8.73 -12.45 6.40
C GLU A 57 -8.26 -11.08 5.90
N LEU A 58 -7.07 -10.64 6.32
CA LEU A 58 -6.48 -9.40 5.81
C LEU A 58 -6.22 -9.47 4.31
N LYS A 59 -5.67 -10.59 3.82
CA LYS A 59 -5.46 -10.82 2.39
C LYS A 59 -6.79 -10.84 1.65
N GLU A 60 -7.82 -11.49 2.18
CA GLU A 60 -9.16 -11.53 1.57
C GLU A 60 -9.80 -10.14 1.46
N VAL A 61 -9.76 -9.36 2.55
CA VAL A 61 -10.27 -7.98 2.56
C VAL A 61 -9.52 -7.14 1.54
N LEU A 62 -8.19 -7.24 1.48
CA LEU A 62 -7.40 -6.49 0.52
C LEU A 62 -7.70 -6.93 -0.92
N THR A 63 -7.78 -8.23 -1.18
CA THR A 63 -8.11 -8.80 -2.49
C THR A 63 -9.47 -8.29 -2.96
N ARG A 64 -10.47 -8.24 -2.07
CA ARG A 64 -11.79 -7.71 -2.38
C ARG A 64 -11.75 -6.20 -2.68
N ASP A 65 -11.00 -5.42 -1.91
CA ASP A 65 -10.83 -3.98 -2.17
C ASP A 65 -10.19 -3.73 -3.55
N ILE A 66 -9.12 -4.46 -3.88
CA ILE A 66 -8.43 -4.33 -5.18
C ILE A 66 -9.31 -4.83 -6.33
N ARG A 67 -10.03 -5.93 -6.15
CA ARG A 67 -11.00 -6.43 -7.13
C ARG A 67 -12.09 -5.40 -7.42
N ALA A 68 -12.62 -4.73 -6.40
CA ALA A 68 -13.60 -3.67 -6.62
C ALA A 68 -13.03 -2.49 -7.44
N ILE A 69 -11.76 -2.12 -7.22
CA ILE A 69 -11.07 -1.12 -8.04
C ILE A 69 -10.95 -1.62 -9.49
N ASP A 70 -10.55 -2.87 -9.68
CA ASP A 70 -10.36 -3.49 -10.97
C ASP A 70 -11.68 -3.62 -11.77
N ASP A 71 -12.76 -4.01 -11.09
CA ASP A 71 -14.12 -4.11 -11.63
C ASP A 71 -14.69 -2.74 -12.01
N VAL A 72 -14.34 -1.68 -11.27
CA VAL A 72 -14.69 -0.31 -11.65
C VAL A 72 -13.83 0.15 -12.82
N LEU A 73 -12.53 -0.18 -12.83
CA LEU A 73 -11.59 0.25 -13.87
C LEU A 73 -11.91 -0.39 -15.23
N GLN A 74 -12.13 -1.71 -15.28
CA GLN A 74 -12.33 -2.47 -16.52
C GLN A 74 -11.34 -2.02 -17.61
N ASP A 75 -11.79 -1.79 -18.84
CA ASP A 75 -10.95 -1.36 -19.95
C ASP A 75 -10.75 0.17 -20.01
N LYS A 76 -11.17 0.91 -18.97
CA LYS A 76 -11.08 2.38 -18.94
C LYS A 76 -9.66 2.84 -18.61
N LYS A 77 -9.32 4.06 -19.05
CA LYS A 77 -8.02 4.68 -18.76
C LYS A 77 -7.93 5.11 -17.28
N PHE A 78 -9.01 5.63 -16.74
CA PHE A 78 -9.20 6.04 -15.36
C PHE A 78 -10.52 5.46 -14.85
N LEU A 79 -10.74 5.47 -13.53
CA LEU A 79 -11.89 4.80 -12.90
C LEU A 79 -13.23 5.21 -13.52
N PHE A 80 -13.37 6.48 -13.91
CA PHE A 80 -14.60 7.03 -14.50
C PHE A 80 -14.43 7.50 -15.95
N GLY A 81 -13.47 6.94 -16.69
CA GLY A 81 -13.35 7.13 -18.14
C GLY A 81 -12.00 7.67 -18.61
N GLY A 82 -12.04 8.69 -19.48
CA GLY A 82 -10.85 9.16 -20.22
C GLY A 82 -9.99 10.21 -19.50
N ARG A 83 -10.50 10.84 -18.43
CA ARG A 83 -9.79 11.88 -17.66
C ARG A 83 -9.65 11.47 -16.20
N MET A 84 -8.55 11.90 -15.58
CA MET A 84 -8.30 11.68 -14.16
C MET A 84 -9.29 12.49 -13.32
N THR A 85 -9.82 11.86 -12.28
CA THR A 85 -10.75 12.46 -11.31
C THR A 85 -10.13 12.50 -9.90
N ALA A 86 -10.77 13.20 -8.97
CA ALA A 86 -10.35 13.21 -7.56
C ALA A 86 -10.34 11.80 -6.93
N THR A 87 -11.22 10.91 -7.42
CA THR A 87 -11.27 9.52 -7.01
C THR A 87 -10.02 8.77 -7.46
N ASP A 88 -9.56 9.00 -8.70
CA ASP A 88 -8.32 8.41 -9.20
C ASP A 88 -7.12 8.85 -8.35
N CYS A 89 -7.04 10.14 -8.01
CA CYS A 89 -5.99 10.67 -7.12
C CYS A 89 -6.02 10.00 -5.74
N SER A 90 -7.21 9.78 -5.19
CA SER A 90 -7.38 9.15 -3.88
C SER A 90 -6.91 7.69 -3.91
N VAL A 91 -7.39 6.90 -4.87
CA VAL A 91 -7.00 5.49 -5.04
C VAL A 91 -5.50 5.39 -5.31
N PHE A 92 -4.98 6.22 -6.22
CA PHE A 92 -3.56 6.27 -6.52
C PHE A 92 -2.74 6.57 -5.28
N GLY A 93 -3.07 7.62 -4.52
CA GLY A 93 -2.30 7.99 -3.32
C GLY A 93 -2.24 6.86 -2.28
N GLN A 94 -3.31 6.09 -2.15
CA GLN A 94 -3.42 4.98 -1.20
C GLN A 94 -2.64 3.75 -1.63
N LEU A 95 -2.68 3.42 -2.93
CA LEU A 95 -1.90 2.30 -3.47
C LEU A 95 -0.42 2.68 -3.56
N ALA A 96 -0.10 3.88 -4.05
CA ALA A 96 1.26 4.34 -4.25
C ALA A 96 2.09 4.39 -2.96
N VAL A 97 1.50 4.82 -1.83
CA VAL A 97 2.17 4.88 -0.53
C VAL A 97 2.49 3.50 0.07
N THR A 98 2.06 2.42 -0.57
CA THR A 98 2.38 1.05 -0.15
C THR A 98 3.13 0.28 -1.23
N TYR A 99 2.64 0.31 -2.47
CA TYR A 99 3.22 -0.42 -3.59
C TYR A 99 4.64 0.03 -3.95
N TYR A 100 4.96 1.32 -3.82
CA TYR A 100 6.29 1.85 -4.15
C TYR A 100 7.27 1.88 -2.97
N LEU A 101 6.96 1.22 -1.85
CA LEU A 101 7.92 1.06 -0.77
C LEU A 101 9.03 0.07 -1.19
N PRO A 102 10.28 0.24 -0.71
CA PRO A 102 11.43 -0.57 -1.13
C PRO A 102 11.46 -1.96 -0.46
N TYR A 103 10.31 -2.64 -0.36
CA TYR A 103 10.17 -3.99 0.16
C TYR A 103 8.85 -4.63 -0.30
N ARG A 104 8.83 -5.97 -0.40
CA ARG A 104 7.61 -6.70 -0.81
C ARG A 104 6.57 -6.77 0.32
N GLN A 105 5.31 -6.71 -0.08
CA GLN A 105 4.11 -6.62 0.74
C GLN A 105 2.96 -7.38 0.11
N LEU A 106 1.85 -7.58 0.84
CA LEU A 106 0.65 -8.22 0.28
C LEU A 106 0.15 -7.47 -0.96
N ILE A 107 0.23 -6.13 -0.96
CA ILE A 107 -0.20 -5.32 -2.10
C ILE A 107 0.72 -5.48 -3.32
N THR A 108 2.03 -5.70 -3.14
CA THR A 108 2.93 -5.91 -4.28
C THR A 108 2.62 -7.25 -4.93
N ASP A 109 2.39 -8.29 -4.13
CA ASP A 109 2.04 -9.62 -4.62
C ASP A 109 0.68 -9.57 -5.36
N LEU A 110 -0.34 -8.94 -4.78
CA LEU A 110 -1.65 -8.82 -5.43
C LEU A 110 -1.60 -8.03 -6.75
N LEU A 111 -0.88 -6.91 -6.81
CA LEU A 111 -0.83 -6.09 -8.03
C LEU A 111 0.07 -6.67 -9.12
N ASP A 112 1.16 -7.34 -8.75
CA ASP A 112 2.07 -7.96 -9.71
C ASP A 112 1.48 -9.26 -10.28
N ASP A 113 0.86 -10.09 -9.43
CA ASP A 113 0.45 -11.45 -9.79
C ASP A 113 -1.05 -11.56 -10.16
N GLU A 114 -1.94 -10.94 -9.37
CA GLU A 114 -3.39 -11.17 -9.49
C GLU A 114 -4.13 -10.03 -10.23
N PHE A 115 -3.67 -8.78 -10.11
CA PHE A 115 -4.35 -7.59 -10.64
C PHE A 115 -3.42 -6.69 -11.48
N PRO A 116 -2.85 -7.20 -12.59
CA PRO A 116 -1.89 -6.45 -13.41
C PRO A 116 -2.49 -5.18 -14.03
N ARG A 117 -3.82 -5.14 -14.25
CA ARG A 117 -4.51 -3.97 -14.79
C ARG A 117 -4.53 -2.80 -13.81
N VAL A 118 -4.77 -3.06 -12.54
CA VAL A 118 -4.68 -2.05 -11.48
C VAL A 118 -3.24 -1.55 -11.33
N ARG A 119 -2.26 -2.45 -11.43
CA ARG A 119 -0.83 -2.09 -11.48
C ARG A 119 -0.52 -1.14 -12.65
N HIS A 120 -0.97 -1.46 -13.86
CA HIS A 120 -0.79 -0.59 -15.02
C HIS A 120 -1.49 0.75 -14.87
N TYR A 121 -2.65 0.77 -14.22
CA TYR A 121 -3.37 2.00 -13.90
C TYR A 121 -2.56 2.93 -12.98
N ILE A 122 -2.00 2.43 -11.87
CA ILE A 122 -1.16 3.26 -10.98
C ILE A 122 0.16 3.67 -11.66
N GLN A 123 0.78 2.79 -12.46
CA GLN A 123 1.98 3.11 -13.24
C GLN A 123 1.71 4.22 -14.26
N ARG A 124 0.56 4.18 -14.94
CA ARG A 124 0.13 5.21 -15.89
C ARG A 124 -0.04 6.57 -15.21
N ILE A 125 -0.64 6.61 -14.02
CA ILE A 125 -0.77 7.86 -13.25
C ILE A 125 0.60 8.38 -12.86
N ARG A 126 1.45 7.53 -12.27
CA ARG A 126 2.82 7.90 -11.90
C ARG A 126 3.59 8.48 -13.09
N ASN A 127 3.63 7.76 -14.21
CA ASN A 127 4.44 8.17 -15.37
C ASN A 127 3.93 9.43 -16.06
N HIS A 128 2.61 9.66 -16.07
CA HIS A 128 2.04 10.80 -16.77
C HIS A 128 2.04 12.08 -15.93
N TYR A 129 1.77 11.98 -14.62
CA TYR A 129 1.60 13.13 -13.74
C TYR A 129 2.80 13.41 -12.83
N TYR A 130 3.70 12.44 -12.66
CA TYR A 130 4.92 12.58 -11.87
C TYR A 130 6.15 12.14 -12.69
N PRO A 131 6.43 12.76 -13.85
CA PRO A 131 7.54 12.39 -14.72
C PRO A 131 8.92 12.53 -14.04
N GLU A 132 9.02 13.38 -13.03
CA GLU A 132 10.19 13.56 -12.18
C GLU A 132 10.44 12.40 -11.22
N TRP A 133 9.42 11.57 -10.96
CA TRP A 133 9.51 10.41 -10.09
C TRP A 133 10.23 9.26 -10.78
N LYS A 134 11.52 9.46 -11.06
CA LYS A 134 12.44 8.42 -11.52
C LYS A 134 12.70 7.46 -10.35
N ALA A 135 12.60 6.16 -10.63
CA ALA A 135 13.06 5.15 -9.69
C ALA A 135 14.58 5.30 -9.58
N GLU A 136 15.09 5.61 -8.40
CA GLU A 136 16.49 5.36 -8.06
C GLU A 136 16.75 3.85 -8.02
#